data_AF-A0A8T3VYU0-F1
#
_entry.id   AF-A0A8T3VYU0-F1
#
_cell.length_a   1.000
_cell.length_b   1.000
_cell.length_c   1.000
_cell.angle_alpha   90.00
_cell.angle_beta   90.00
_cell.angle_gamma   90.00
#
_symmetry.space_group_name_H-M   'P 1'
#
loop_
_entity.id
_entity.type
_entity.pdbx_description
1 polymer ?
#
loop_
_entity_poly.entity_id
_entity_poly.type
_entity_poly.pdbx_seq_one_letter_code
_entity_poly.pdbx_strand_id
1 'polypeptide(L)'
;MKIQVYVVSHSEEDIRDIDANDIYVPLFVGRDGKDNLGFVSDDTGDNISSKNASYCELTGLYWMWKNSTADIIGLVHYRRYFAKWRLGKRLERKELEKIFEEYDIILPKKTTALLGSVY
;
A
#
# COMPACT_ATOMS: atom_id res chain seq x y z
N MET A 1 -2.83 -10.14 -16.46
CA MET A 1 -3.11 -9.89 -15.03
C MET A 1 -2.45 -8.59 -14.63
N LYS A 2 -3.25 -7.57 -14.31
CA LYS A 2 -2.79 -6.27 -13.82
C LYS A 2 -2.64 -6.34 -12.30
N ILE A 3 -1.40 -6.23 -11.82
CA ILE A 3 -1.06 -6.19 -10.40
C ILE A 3 -0.68 -4.76 -10.04
N GLN A 4 -1.30 -4.21 -8.99
CA GLN A 4 -0.92 -2.92 -8.41
C GLN A 4 -0.80 -3.05 -6.89
N VAL A 5 0.39 -2.76 -6.38
CA VAL A 5 0.69 -2.68 -4.96
C VAL A 5 0.79 -1.21 -4.57
N TYR A 6 -0.19 -0.73 -3.83
CA TYR A 6 -0.24 0.64 -3.36
C TYR A 6 0.68 0.80 -2.16
N VAL A 7 1.59 1.76 -2.26
CA VAL A 7 2.56 2.12 -1.23
C VAL A 7 2.03 3.34 -0.49
N VAL A 8 1.50 3.13 0.71
CA VAL A 8 0.81 4.18 1.47
C VAL A 8 1.78 5.01 2.32
N SER A 9 1.54 6.32 2.29
CA SER A 9 2.14 7.30 3.19
C SER A 9 1.14 8.42 3.48
N HIS A 10 1.23 9.02 4.67
CA HIS A 10 0.52 10.25 5.04
C HIS A 10 1.45 11.48 5.12
N SER A 11 2.74 11.29 4.79
CA SER A 11 3.81 12.30 4.80
C SER A 11 4.22 12.65 3.37
N GLU A 12 4.35 13.95 3.09
CA GLU A 12 4.69 14.47 1.76
C GLU A 12 6.13 14.14 1.33
N GLU A 13 7.05 14.09 2.30
CA GLU A 13 8.44 13.71 2.06
C GLU A 13 8.51 12.22 1.73
N ASP A 14 7.92 11.39 2.59
CA ASP A 14 7.95 9.94 2.45
C ASP A 14 7.30 9.47 1.15
N ILE A 15 6.24 10.13 0.68
CA ILE A 15 5.57 9.74 -0.58
C ILE A 15 6.41 10.09 -1.82
N ARG A 16 7.18 11.18 -1.76
CA ARG A 16 8.08 11.59 -2.87
C ARG A 16 9.27 10.65 -3.01
N ASP A 17 9.70 10.02 -1.92
CA ASP A 17 10.82 9.08 -1.89
C ASP A 17 10.43 7.65 -2.29
N ILE A 18 9.15 7.39 -2.57
CA ILE A 18 8.72 6.08 -3.05
C ILE A 18 9.24 5.86 -4.48
N ASP A 19 10.10 4.86 -4.64
CA ASP A 19 10.53 4.35 -5.93
C ASP A 19 9.36 3.64 -6.64
N ALA A 20 8.60 4.44 -7.38
CA ALA A 20 7.38 4.05 -8.07
C ALA A 20 7.66 3.32 -9.39
N ASN A 21 6.78 2.40 -9.76
CA ASN A 21 6.76 1.78 -11.08
C ASN A 21 5.35 1.31 -11.44
N ASP A 22 5.23 0.50 -12.49
CA ASP A 22 3.96 -0.04 -12.98
C ASP A 22 3.26 -0.97 -11.97
N ILE A 23 3.99 -1.50 -10.98
CA ILE A 23 3.45 -2.30 -9.88
C ILE A 23 3.30 -1.49 -8.61
N TYR A 24 4.35 -0.79 -8.18
CA TYR A 24 4.38 -0.06 -6.92
C TYR A 24 3.90 1.38 -7.14
N VAL A 25 2.67 1.65 -6.72
CA VAL A 25 2.00 2.93 -6.95
C VAL A 25 1.94 3.71 -5.63
N PRO A 26 2.54 4.89 -5.52
CA PRO A 26 2.38 5.75 -4.35
C PRO A 26 0.90 6.10 -4.13
N LEU A 27 0.41 5.96 -2.89
CA LEU A 27 -0.95 6.36 -2.50
C LEU A 27 -0.87 7.29 -1.29
N PHE A 28 -1.26 8.54 -1.47
CA PHE A 28 -1.30 9.53 -0.41
C PHE A 28 -2.59 9.39 0.39
N VAL A 29 -2.47 8.97 1.65
CA VAL A 29 -3.62 8.79 2.54
C VAL A 29 -3.80 9.97 3.49
N GLY A 30 -5.04 10.24 3.88
CA GLY A 30 -5.39 11.42 4.66
C GLY A 30 -5.04 12.70 3.93
N ARG A 31 -5.31 12.71 2.62
CA ARG A 31 -5.08 13.88 1.77
C ARG A 31 -6.14 14.95 2.01
N ASP A 32 -7.37 14.61 2.39
CA ASP A 32 -8.46 15.57 2.58
C ASP A 32 -8.00 16.82 3.37
N GLY A 33 -8.17 18.00 2.78
CA GLY A 33 -7.75 19.28 3.36
C GLY A 33 -6.27 19.68 3.26
N LYS A 34 -5.39 18.90 2.61
CA LYS A 34 -3.96 19.24 2.38
C LYS A 34 -3.67 19.85 0.98
N ASP A 35 -2.41 19.88 0.53
CA ASP A 35 -1.99 20.33 -0.81
C ASP A 35 -1.79 19.20 -1.83
N ASN A 36 -2.14 19.45 -3.10
CA ASN A 36 -2.19 18.40 -4.11
C ASN A 36 -0.78 18.20 -4.65
N LEU A 37 -0.18 17.07 -4.29
CA LEU A 37 1.19 16.73 -4.64
C LEU A 37 1.32 16.05 -6.01
N GLY A 38 0.21 15.82 -6.72
CA GLY A 38 0.20 15.14 -8.02
C GLY A 38 0.33 13.62 -7.94
N PHE A 39 0.30 13.03 -6.75
CA PHE A 39 0.24 11.59 -6.54
C PHE A 39 -1.22 11.10 -6.54
N VAL A 40 -1.40 9.78 -6.71
CA VAL A 40 -2.70 9.17 -6.42
C VAL A 40 -3.01 9.40 -4.94
N SER A 41 -4.22 9.87 -4.65
CA SER A 41 -4.64 10.21 -3.30
C SER A 41 -5.99 9.64 -2.96
N ASP A 42 -6.18 9.33 -1.68
CA ASP A 42 -7.38 8.71 -1.16
C ASP A 42 -8.60 9.62 -1.11
N ASP A 43 -8.49 10.91 -1.45
CA ASP A 43 -9.57 11.91 -1.47
C ASP A 43 -10.24 12.10 -2.84
N THR A 44 -9.88 11.25 -3.81
CA THR A 44 -10.45 11.26 -5.17
C THR A 44 -11.51 10.17 -5.36
N GLY A 45 -12.42 10.34 -6.32
CA GLY A 45 -13.45 9.33 -6.60
C GLY A 45 -14.35 9.02 -5.40
N ASP A 46 -14.80 7.77 -5.27
CA ASP A 46 -15.55 7.31 -4.09
C ASP A 46 -14.57 7.05 -2.93
N ASN A 47 -14.73 7.77 -1.83
CA ASN A 47 -13.74 7.79 -0.76
C ASN A 47 -14.27 8.12 0.64
N ILE A 48 -13.41 7.86 1.62
CA ILE A 48 -13.60 8.20 3.04
C ILE A 48 -12.37 8.92 3.62
N SER A 49 -11.63 9.69 2.82
CA SER A 49 -10.36 10.34 3.23
C SER A 49 -10.52 11.21 4.48
N SER A 50 -11.64 11.91 4.61
CA SER A 50 -12.00 12.72 5.78
C SER A 50 -12.01 11.95 7.11
N LYS A 51 -12.09 10.61 7.06
CA LYS A 51 -12.05 9.72 8.22
C LYS A 51 -10.66 9.18 8.55
N ASN A 52 -9.59 9.66 7.89
CA ASN A 52 -8.22 9.18 8.12
C ASN A 52 -7.78 9.33 9.58
N ALA A 53 -8.28 10.34 10.30
CA ALA A 53 -8.00 10.49 11.73
C ALA A 53 -8.48 9.31 12.60
N SER A 54 -9.46 8.53 12.13
CA SER A 54 -10.00 7.35 12.84
C SER A 54 -9.62 6.03 12.19
N TYR A 55 -9.39 6.02 10.87
CA TYR A 55 -9.19 4.81 10.08
C TYR A 55 -7.75 4.64 9.56
N CYS A 56 -6.91 5.68 9.66
CA CYS A 56 -5.54 5.69 9.16
C CYS A 56 -5.46 5.12 7.73
N GLU A 57 -4.53 4.22 7.45
CA GLU A 57 -4.30 3.60 6.14
C GLU A 57 -5.51 2.85 5.56
N LEU A 58 -6.53 2.55 6.37
CA LEU A 58 -7.77 1.93 5.89
C LEU A 58 -8.56 2.83 4.94
N THR A 59 -8.37 4.16 4.97
CA THR A 59 -8.95 5.04 3.95
C THR A 59 -8.38 4.73 2.57
N GLY A 60 -7.07 4.44 2.48
CA GLY A 60 -6.42 3.99 1.26
C GLY A 60 -6.95 2.64 0.78
N LEU A 61 -7.15 1.68 1.70
CA LEU A 61 -7.75 0.38 1.35
C LEU A 61 -9.18 0.52 0.81
N TYR A 62 -9.99 1.38 1.43
CA TYR A 62 -11.34 1.69 0.94
C TYR A 62 -11.28 2.29 -0.46
N TRP A 63 -10.42 3.28 -0.66
CA TRP A 63 -10.23 3.92 -1.96
C TRP A 63 -9.84 2.91 -3.04
N MET A 64 -8.92 1.99 -2.74
CA MET A 64 -8.51 0.93 -3.66
C MET A 64 -9.68 0.02 -4.04
N TRP A 65 -10.51 -0.38 -3.08
CA TRP A 65 -11.70 -1.18 -3.33
C TRP A 65 -12.67 -0.50 -4.31
N LYS A 66 -12.81 0.83 -4.22
CA LYS A 66 -13.78 1.57 -5.03
C LYS A 66 -13.24 2.03 -6.38
N ASN A 67 -11.96 2.33 -6.47
CA ASN A 67 -11.39 3.08 -7.61
C ASN A 67 -10.33 2.29 -8.39
N SER A 68 -9.80 1.18 -7.86
CA SER A 68 -8.82 0.38 -8.57
C SER A 68 -9.47 -0.49 -9.65
N THR A 69 -8.78 -0.62 -10.79
CA THR A 69 -9.17 -1.54 -11.88
C THR A 69 -8.19 -2.72 -12.00
N ALA A 70 -7.33 -2.93 -11.02
CA ALA A 70 -6.35 -4.02 -11.04
C ALA A 70 -7.04 -5.36 -10.73
N ASP A 71 -6.54 -6.44 -11.35
CA ASP A 71 -6.99 -7.81 -11.04
C ASP A 71 -6.49 -8.21 -9.64
N ILE A 72 -5.31 -7.72 -9.26
CA ILE A 72 -4.70 -7.93 -7.95
C ILE A 72 -4.32 -6.57 -7.37
N ILE A 73 -4.87 -6.28 -6.19
CA ILE A 73 -4.53 -5.10 -5.39
C ILE A 73 -3.72 -5.51 -4.16
N GLY A 74 -2.69 -4.74 -3.85
CA GLY A 74 -1.88 -4.90 -2.64
C GLY A 74 -1.76 -3.59 -1.89
N LEU A 75 -1.55 -3.67 -0.57
CA LEU A 75 -1.34 -2.52 0.30
C LEU A 75 -0.07 -2.75 1.12
N VAL A 76 0.88 -1.82 1.04
CA VAL A 76 2.10 -1.83 1.85
C VAL A 76 2.40 -0.43 2.38
N HIS A 77 3.05 -0.36 3.54
CA HIS A 77 3.54 0.91 4.09
C HIS A 77 4.83 1.33 3.37
N TYR A 78 5.09 2.64 3.22
CA TYR A 78 6.26 3.17 2.49
C TYR A 78 7.62 2.60 2.93
N ARG A 79 7.76 2.16 4.18
CA ARG A 79 8.97 1.49 4.71
C ARG A 79 8.91 -0.04 4.83
N ARG A 80 7.77 -0.67 4.55
CA ARG A 80 7.56 -2.10 4.83
C ARG A 80 6.94 -2.80 3.62
N TYR A 81 7.81 -3.29 2.73
CA TYR A 81 7.43 -4.04 1.54
C TYR A 81 7.44 -5.55 1.82
N PHE A 82 6.66 -6.30 1.06
CA PHE A 82 6.91 -7.73 0.89
C PHE A 82 8.26 -7.91 0.21
N ALA A 83 9.14 -8.70 0.83
CA ALA A 83 10.52 -8.83 0.42
C ALA A 83 11.01 -10.27 0.54
N LYS A 84 12.04 -10.60 -0.26
CA LYS A 84 12.77 -11.85 -0.13
C LYS A 84 13.48 -11.88 1.22
N TRP A 85 13.11 -12.84 2.08
CA TRP A 85 13.65 -13.02 3.43
C TRP A 85 15.17 -12.83 3.55
N ARG A 86 15.94 -13.31 2.56
CA ARG A 86 17.42 -13.31 2.62
C ARG A 86 18.10 -12.14 1.90
N LEU A 87 17.37 -11.37 1.10
CA LEU A 87 17.98 -10.33 0.24
C LEU A 87 17.53 -8.91 0.60
N GLY A 88 16.48 -8.75 1.40
CA GLY A 88 15.92 -7.43 1.74
C GLY A 88 15.33 -6.67 0.55
N LYS A 89 15.35 -7.26 -0.66
CA LYS A 89 14.76 -6.70 -1.86
C LYS A 89 13.27 -6.97 -1.88
N ARG A 90 12.48 -5.93 -2.18
CA ARG A 90 11.03 -6.05 -2.42
C ARG A 90 10.76 -7.03 -3.56
N LEU A 91 9.60 -7.68 -3.54
CA LEU A 91 9.20 -8.62 -4.58
C LEU A 91 9.00 -7.91 -5.92
N GLU A 92 9.56 -8.46 -7.01
CA GLU A 92 9.33 -7.93 -8.36
C GLU A 92 8.14 -8.61 -9.04
N ARG A 93 7.71 -8.03 -10.18
CA ARG A 93 6.60 -8.54 -11.02
C ARG A 93 6.60 -10.06 -11.17
N LYS A 94 7.71 -10.60 -11.67
CA LYS A 94 7.86 -12.03 -11.99
C LYS A 94 7.66 -12.92 -10.77
N GLU A 95 7.97 -12.41 -9.58
CA GLU A 95 7.85 -13.16 -8.34
C GLU A 95 6.44 -13.13 -7.80
N LEU A 96 5.79 -11.96 -7.86
CA LEU A 96 4.38 -11.83 -7.52
C LEU A 96 3.54 -12.73 -8.44
N GLU A 97 3.76 -12.65 -9.76
CA GLU A 97 3.09 -13.50 -10.74
C GLU A 97 3.26 -14.99 -10.41
N LYS A 98 4.49 -15.43 -10.11
CA LYS A 98 4.75 -16.81 -9.70
C LYS A 98 4.06 -17.21 -8.39
N ILE A 99 4.00 -16.33 -7.39
CA ILE A 99 3.31 -16.62 -6.13
C ILE A 99 1.80 -16.77 -6.38
N PHE A 100 1.23 -15.90 -7.21
CA PHE A 100 -0.20 -15.94 -7.55
C PHE A 100 -0.59 -17.08 -8.49
N GLU A 101 0.36 -17.86 -9.02
CA GLU A 101 0.06 -19.14 -9.67
C GLU A 101 -0.39 -20.21 -8.66
N GLU A 102 0.03 -20.10 -7.39
CA GLU A 102 -0.22 -21.11 -6.35
C GLU A 102 -1.12 -20.60 -5.22
N TYR A 103 -1.10 -19.30 -4.93
CA TYR A 103 -1.79 -18.70 -3.78
C TYR A 103 -2.72 -17.57 -4.21
N ASP A 104 -3.90 -17.48 -3.59
CA ASP A 104 -4.84 -16.38 -3.84
C ASP A 104 -4.47 -15.08 -3.10
N ILE A 105 -3.80 -15.20 -1.94
CA ILE A 105 -3.55 -14.07 -1.02
C ILE A 105 -2.13 -14.17 -0.45
N ILE A 106 -1.43 -13.03 -0.42
CA ILE A 106 -0.13 -12.87 0.24
C ILE A 106 -0.32 -12.05 1.53
N LEU A 107 0.14 -12.59 2.65
CA LEU A 107 0.12 -11.92 3.96
C LEU A 107 1.50 -11.96 4.61
N PRO A 108 1.83 -11.02 5.51
CA PRO A 108 3.06 -11.08 6.27
C PRO A 108 3.08 -12.36 7.12
N LYS A 109 4.29 -12.85 7.40
CA LYS A 109 4.46 -13.98 8.33
C LYS A 109 3.79 -13.63 9.66
N LYS A 110 2.92 -14.52 10.15
CA LYS A 110 2.31 -14.39 11.47
C LYS A 110 3.39 -14.15 12.51
N THR A 111 3.31 -13.02 13.20
CA THR A 111 4.16 -12.69 14.34
C THR A 111 3.35 -12.83 15.62
N THR A 112 3.99 -13.30 16.69
CA THR A 112 3.39 -13.28 18.02
C THR A 112 3.81 -11.98 18.67
N ALA A 113 2.85 -11.18 19.14
CA ALA A 113 3.18 -10.02 19.95
C ALA A 113 3.98 -10.50 21.17
N LEU A 114 5.23 -10.05 21.31
CA LEU A 114 5.94 -10.21 22.56
C LEU A 114 5.18 -9.38 23.59
N LEU A 115 4.74 -10.03 24.68
CA LEU A 115 4.13 -9.32 25.81
C LEU A 115 5.11 -8.21 26.24
N GLY A 116 4.72 -6.95 26.04
CA GLY A 116 5.51 -5.78 26.45
C GLY A 116 6.11 -4.93 25.33
N SER A 117 5.93 -5.26 24.04
CA SER A 117 6.23 -4.29 22.97
C SER A 117 5.13 -3.23 22.92
N VAL A 118 5.36 -2.13 23.63
CA VAL A 118 4.60 -0.88 23.48
C VAL A 118 5.03 -0.25 22.15
N TYR A 119 4.05 0.11 21.32
CA TYR A 119 4.25 0.86 20.08
C TYR A 119 4.74 2.28 20.37
#